data_AF-A0A7S0J7E4-F1
#
_entry.id   AF-A0A7S0J7E4-F1
#
_cell.length_a   1.000
_cell.length_b   1.000
_cell.length_c   1.000
_cell.angle_alpha   90.00
_cell.angle_beta   90.00
_cell.angle_gamma   90.00
#
_symmetry.space_group_name_H-M   'P 1'
#
loop_
_entity.id
_entity.type
_entity.pdbx_description
1 polymer ?
#
loop_
_entity_poly.entity_id
_entity_poly.type
_entity_poly.pdbx_seq_one_letter_code
_entity_poly.pdbx_strand_id
1 'polypeptide(L)'
;ETRSTSLRCREAQMKRAHASVEQACGLAGSMAVVRNMLRTTISEVLFVRNLLPASSFEHVQMSGISMHGLTAKHERCDGASAVVDWMEHGVFDALEKRYLEKLVLLVSHDEEATDLIEAWVISVDWLSTEEGEEVHLTVSTGKTDPK
;
A
#
# COMPACT_ATOMS: atom_id res chain seq x y z
N GLU A 1 32.02 38.10 -20.99
CA GLU A 1 30.82 37.30 -21.35
C GLU A 1 30.66 35.99 -20.56
N THR A 2 31.74 35.41 -20.01
CA THR A 2 31.76 34.12 -19.29
C THR A 2 30.95 34.04 -17.98
N ARG A 3 30.68 35.17 -17.31
CA ARG A 3 29.91 35.21 -16.05
C ARG A 3 28.40 35.03 -16.28
N SER A 4 27.89 35.49 -17.43
CA SER A 4 26.46 35.43 -17.77
C SER A 4 26.02 34.01 -18.18
N THR A 5 26.89 33.27 -18.86
CA THR A 5 26.64 31.87 -19.24
C THR A 5 26.65 30.91 -18.05
N SER A 6 27.49 31.16 -17.04
CA SER A 6 27.53 30.40 -15.78
C SER A 6 26.24 30.51 -14.96
N LEU A 7 25.65 31.71 -14.86
CA LEU A 7 24.39 31.97 -14.16
C LEU A 7 23.21 31.27 -14.83
N ARG A 8 23.10 31.36 -16.17
CA ARG A 8 22.05 30.66 -16.93
C ARG A 8 22.13 29.14 -16.82
N CYS A 9 23.35 28.59 -16.73
CA CYS A 9 23.54 27.15 -16.54
C CYS A 9 23.07 26.70 -15.14
N ARG A 10 23.37 27.47 -14.08
CA ARG A 10 22.86 27.20 -12.72
C ARG A 10 21.34 27.35 -12.62
N GLU A 11 20.75 28.35 -13.26
CA GLU A 11 19.29 28.51 -13.31
C GLU A 11 18.61 27.37 -14.06
N ALA A 12 19.18 26.93 -15.19
CA ALA A 12 18.69 25.77 -15.93
C ALA A 12 18.84 24.46 -15.13
N GLN A 13 19.93 24.30 -14.38
CA GLN A 13 20.14 23.16 -13.48
C GLN A 13 19.16 23.18 -12.30
N MET A 14 18.91 24.35 -11.69
CA MET A 14 17.92 24.48 -10.61
C MET A 14 16.50 24.25 -11.10
N LYS A 15 16.13 24.74 -12.29
CA LYS A 15 14.83 24.45 -12.92
C LYS A 15 14.67 22.95 -13.25
N ARG A 16 15.71 22.29 -13.76
CA ARG A 16 15.70 20.84 -14.01
C ARG A 16 15.62 20.04 -12.71
N ALA A 17 16.33 20.45 -11.67
CA ALA A 17 16.27 19.81 -10.37
C ALA A 17 14.87 19.96 -9.74
N HIS A 18 14.29 21.16 -9.77
CA HIS A 18 12.94 21.42 -9.27
C HIS A 18 11.89 20.62 -10.05
N ALA A 19 11.97 20.61 -11.39
CA ALA A 19 11.08 19.81 -12.23
C ALA A 19 11.25 18.30 -11.95
N SER A 20 12.46 17.80 -11.70
CA SER A 20 12.67 16.39 -11.35
C SER A 20 12.13 16.02 -9.96
N VAL A 21 12.15 16.97 -9.01
CA VAL A 21 11.58 16.80 -7.67
C VAL A 21 10.05 16.84 -7.72
N GLU A 22 9.46 17.74 -8.50
CA GLU A 22 8.01 17.74 -8.78
C GLU A 22 7.57 16.47 -9.52
N GLN A 23 8.38 15.96 -10.45
CA GLN A 23 8.11 14.72 -11.17
C GLN A 23 8.29 13.46 -10.30
N ALA A 24 9.13 13.51 -9.27
CA ALA A 24 9.22 12.49 -8.22
C ALA A 24 8.03 12.54 -7.24
N CYS A 25 7.36 13.69 -7.14
CA CYS A 25 6.03 13.87 -6.54
C CYS A 25 4.89 13.55 -7.54
N GLY A 26 5.17 12.72 -8.56
CA GLY A 26 4.19 12.21 -9.50
C GLY A 26 3.51 10.93 -9.03
N LEU A 27 2.65 10.37 -9.89
CA LEU A 27 1.88 9.15 -9.69
C LEU A 27 2.69 7.97 -9.10
N ALA A 28 3.98 7.84 -9.42
CA ALA A 28 4.84 6.80 -8.83
C ALA A 28 5.04 6.96 -7.31
N GLY A 29 5.14 8.20 -6.82
CA GLY A 29 5.24 8.51 -5.40
C GLY A 29 3.94 8.21 -4.65
N SER A 30 2.79 8.61 -5.21
CA SER A 30 1.48 8.28 -4.64
C SER A 30 1.24 6.77 -4.65
N MET A 31 1.63 6.05 -5.71
CA MET A 31 1.52 4.59 -5.75
C MET A 31 2.34 3.89 -4.67
N ALA A 32 3.56 4.35 -4.39
CA ALA A 32 4.36 3.81 -3.30
C ALA A 32 3.69 4.01 -1.93
N VAL A 33 3.06 5.16 -1.72
CA VAL A 33 2.26 5.44 -0.51
C VAL A 33 1.07 4.49 -0.42
N VAL A 34 0.33 4.28 -1.50
CA VAL A 34 -0.82 3.35 -1.52
C VAL A 34 -0.38 1.91 -1.20
N ARG A 35 0.71 1.41 -1.81
CA ARG A 35 1.23 0.07 -1.51
C ARG A 35 1.63 -0.06 -0.03
N ASN A 36 2.31 0.94 0.52
CA ASN A 36 2.70 0.94 1.93
C ASN A 36 1.49 1.00 2.86
N MET A 37 0.47 1.79 2.51
CA MET A 37 -0.80 1.83 3.24
C MET A 37 -1.47 0.46 3.27
N LEU A 38 -1.64 -0.19 2.11
CA LEU A 38 -2.23 -1.53 2.02
C LEU A 38 -1.44 -2.56 2.84
N ARG A 39 -0.11 -2.59 2.68
CA ARG A 39 0.75 -3.51 3.44
C ARG A 39 0.57 -3.31 4.95
N THR A 40 0.54 -2.05 5.39
CA THR A 40 0.39 -1.69 6.80
C THR A 40 -0.99 -2.06 7.33
N THR A 41 -2.06 -1.75 6.60
CA THR A 41 -3.44 -2.10 6.97
C THR A 41 -3.61 -3.61 7.11
N ILE A 42 -3.15 -4.39 6.13
CA ILE A 42 -3.23 -5.85 6.16
C ILE A 42 -2.42 -6.40 7.35
N SER A 43 -1.19 -5.91 7.55
CA SER A 43 -0.33 -6.37 8.65
C SER A 43 -0.96 -6.12 10.02
N GLU A 44 -1.52 -4.93 10.27
CA GLU A 44 -2.17 -4.60 11.54
C GLU A 44 -3.44 -5.42 11.77
N VAL A 45 -4.28 -5.62 10.75
CA VAL A 45 -5.48 -6.47 10.88
C VAL A 45 -5.08 -7.89 11.28
N LEU A 46 -4.08 -8.47 10.60
CA LEU A 46 -3.61 -9.83 10.92
C LEU A 46 -3.00 -9.93 12.32
N PHE A 47 -2.25 -8.92 12.75
CA PHE A 47 -1.62 -8.88 14.07
C PHE A 47 -2.66 -8.74 15.19
N VAL A 48 -3.52 -7.71 15.14
CA VAL A 48 -4.51 -7.43 16.19
C VAL A 48 -5.53 -8.57 16.34
N ARG A 49 -5.79 -9.30 15.25
CA ARG A 49 -6.67 -10.48 15.26
C ARG A 49 -5.98 -11.77 15.68
N ASN A 50 -4.67 -11.75 15.90
CA ASN A 50 -3.85 -12.93 16.17
C ASN A 50 -4.02 -14.02 15.10
N LEU A 51 -4.15 -13.63 13.82
CA LEU A 51 -4.33 -14.56 12.70
C LEU A 51 -3.02 -15.23 12.27
N LEU A 52 -1.89 -14.61 12.62
CA LEU A 52 -0.56 -15.15 12.40
C LEU A 52 0.27 -15.08 13.69
N PRO A 53 1.30 -15.92 13.86
CA PRO A 53 2.20 -15.85 15.00
C PRO A 53 2.88 -14.47 15.10
N ALA A 54 3.11 -13.98 16.32
CA ALA A 54 3.80 -12.70 16.55
C ALA A 54 5.20 -12.64 15.91
N SER A 55 5.87 -13.77 15.74
CA SER A 55 7.16 -13.87 15.03
C SER A 55 7.09 -13.53 13.55
N SER A 56 5.89 -13.52 12.96
CA SER A 56 5.67 -13.14 11.56
C SER A 56 5.62 -11.62 11.35
N PHE A 57 5.81 -10.84 12.43
CA PHE A 57 5.76 -9.39 12.39
C PHE A 57 7.05 -8.77 12.92
N GLU A 58 7.45 -7.67 12.32
CA GLU A 58 8.53 -6.80 12.79
C GLU A 58 7.97 -5.42 13.16
N HIS A 59 8.66 -4.72 14.06
CA HIS A 59 8.23 -3.42 14.50
C HIS A 59 8.66 -2.35 13.48
N VAL A 60 7.68 -1.65 12.90
CA VAL A 60 7.86 -0.59 11.92
C VAL A 60 7.50 0.75 12.54
N GLN A 61 8.26 1.79 12.23
CA GLN A 61 7.98 3.17 12.66
C GLN A 61 7.55 3.98 11.46
N MET A 62 6.33 4.54 11.51
CA MET A 62 5.82 5.45 10.48
C MET A 62 5.39 6.75 11.13
N SER A 63 6.13 7.84 10.89
CA SER A 63 5.84 9.18 11.44
C SER A 63 5.67 9.21 12.98
N GLY A 64 6.45 8.40 13.70
CA GLY A 64 6.40 8.29 15.16
C GLY A 64 5.32 7.35 15.70
N ILE A 65 4.54 6.72 14.82
CA ILE A 65 3.60 5.65 15.18
C ILE A 65 4.32 4.32 15.03
N SER A 66 4.26 3.52 16.10
CA SER A 66 4.70 2.13 16.12
C SER A 66 3.62 1.24 15.47
N MET A 67 4.02 0.41 14.52
CA MET A 67 3.15 -0.51 13.80
C MET A 67 3.81 -1.88 13.61
N HIS A 68 3.01 -2.88 13.27
CA HIS A 68 3.45 -4.24 12.97
C HIS A 68 3.55 -4.41 11.46
N GLY A 69 4.77 -4.58 10.95
CA GLY A 69 5.02 -4.92 9.55
C GLY A 69 5.10 -6.43 9.37
N LEU A 70 4.25 -6.99 8.52
CA LEU A 70 4.32 -8.40 8.16
C LEU A 70 5.65 -8.71 7.45
N THR A 71 6.32 -9.78 7.85
CA THR A 71 7.61 -10.18 7.30
C THR A 71 7.66 -11.67 6.99
N ALA A 72 8.13 -12.01 5.78
CA ALA A 72 8.34 -13.39 5.35
C ALA A 72 9.74 -13.93 5.72
N LYS A 73 10.53 -13.20 6.51
CA LYS A 73 11.90 -13.59 6.89
C LYS A 73 11.97 -14.89 7.69
N HIS A 74 10.87 -15.28 8.33
CA HIS A 74 10.80 -16.50 9.13
C HIS A 74 10.19 -17.62 8.29
N GLU A 75 11.03 -18.43 7.65
CA GLU A 75 10.68 -19.58 6.78
C GLU A 75 9.76 -20.63 7.43
N ARG A 76 9.41 -20.49 8.71
CA ARG A 76 8.60 -21.44 9.48
C ARG A 76 7.09 -21.12 9.48
N CYS A 77 6.66 -20.03 8.83
CA CYS A 77 5.24 -19.65 8.80
C CYS A 77 4.74 -19.55 7.36
N ASP A 78 4.17 -20.64 6.85
CA ASP A 78 3.62 -20.73 5.49
C ASP A 78 2.55 -19.67 5.24
N GLY A 79 1.70 -19.37 6.24
CA GLY A 79 0.65 -18.36 6.13
C GLY A 79 1.18 -16.93 5.94
N ALA A 80 2.24 -16.54 6.65
CA ALA A 80 2.84 -15.22 6.50
C ALA A 80 3.46 -15.05 5.11
N SER A 81 4.21 -16.06 4.66
CA SER A 81 4.81 -16.08 3.33
C SER A 81 3.74 -16.03 2.23
N ALA A 82 2.65 -16.78 2.38
CA ALA A 82 1.54 -16.77 1.42
C ALA A 82 0.86 -15.39 1.32
N VAL A 83 0.64 -14.69 2.44
CA VAL A 83 0.06 -13.34 2.42
C VAL A 83 1.03 -12.33 1.79
N VAL A 84 2.32 -12.41 2.09
CA VAL A 84 3.34 -11.55 1.46
C VAL A 84 3.38 -11.80 -0.05
N ASP A 85 3.42 -13.05 -0.49
CA ASP A 85 3.41 -13.41 -1.91
C ASP A 85 2.15 -12.90 -2.63
N TRP A 86 0.98 -13.09 -2.02
CA TRP A 86 -0.29 -12.56 -2.52
C TRP A 86 -0.26 -11.03 -2.66
N MET A 87 0.34 -10.31 -1.72
CA MET A 87 0.50 -8.86 -1.82
C MET A 87 1.47 -8.44 -2.93
N GLU A 88 2.70 -8.98 -2.94
CA GLU A 88 3.74 -8.56 -3.88
C GLU A 88 3.41 -8.93 -5.32
N HIS A 89 2.96 -10.16 -5.55
CA HIS A 89 2.80 -10.72 -6.88
C HIS A 89 1.34 -10.72 -7.38
N GLY A 90 0.38 -10.44 -6.50
CA GLY A 90 -1.03 -10.33 -6.85
C GLY A 90 -1.53 -8.89 -6.75
N VAL A 91 -1.67 -8.39 -5.53
CA VAL A 91 -2.30 -7.09 -5.26
C VAL A 91 -1.53 -5.93 -5.88
N PHE A 92 -0.22 -5.86 -5.64
CA PHE A 92 0.59 -4.74 -6.11
C PHE A 92 0.80 -4.76 -7.62
N ASP A 93 0.93 -5.95 -8.23
CA ASP A 93 0.92 -6.10 -9.68
C ASP A 93 -0.40 -5.58 -10.29
N ALA A 94 -1.54 -5.94 -9.70
CA ALA A 94 -2.85 -5.48 -10.14
C ALA A 94 -3.04 -3.97 -9.99
N LEU A 95 -2.50 -3.41 -8.91
CA LEU A 95 -2.53 -1.99 -8.62
C LEU A 95 -1.64 -1.18 -9.60
N GLU A 96 -0.45 -1.69 -9.92
CA GLU A 96 0.47 -1.08 -10.89
C GLU A 96 -0.09 -1.09 -12.30
N LYS A 97 -0.76 -2.18 -12.68
CA LYS A 97 -1.41 -2.36 -14.00
C LYS A 97 -2.81 -1.78 -14.08
N ARG A 98 -3.28 -1.04 -13.06
CA ARG A 98 -4.57 -0.30 -13.07
C ARG A 98 -5.82 -1.16 -13.22
N TYR A 99 -5.79 -2.41 -12.75
CA TYR A 99 -6.96 -3.30 -12.82
C TYR A 99 -7.45 -3.83 -11.47
N LEU A 100 -6.78 -3.50 -10.37
CA LEU A 100 -7.33 -3.75 -9.05
C LEU A 100 -8.57 -2.86 -8.84
N GLU A 101 -9.76 -3.45 -8.75
CA GLU A 101 -11.01 -2.72 -8.45
C GLU A 101 -11.36 -2.83 -6.96
N LYS A 102 -11.19 -4.02 -6.37
CA LYS A 102 -11.47 -4.28 -4.97
C LYS A 102 -10.45 -5.25 -4.38
N LEU A 103 -10.01 -4.93 -3.17
CA LEU A 103 -9.32 -5.85 -2.27
C LEU A 103 -10.23 -6.13 -1.08
N VAL A 104 -10.42 -7.41 -0.76
CA VAL A 104 -11.26 -7.83 0.35
C VAL A 104 -10.46 -8.72 1.27
N LEU A 105 -10.36 -8.34 2.53
CA LEU A 105 -9.81 -9.17 3.61
C LEU A 105 -10.97 -9.59 4.52
N LEU A 106 -11.25 -10.89 4.54
CA LEU A 106 -12.30 -11.51 5.34
C LEU A 106 -11.70 -12.20 6.55
N VAL A 107 -12.40 -12.12 7.68
CA VAL A 107 -12.11 -12.89 8.89
C VAL A 107 -13.37 -13.68 9.23
N SER A 108 -13.26 -15.00 9.28
CA SER A 108 -14.38 -15.93 9.50
C SER A 108 -14.02 -16.99 10.54
N HIS A 109 -15.04 -17.66 11.09
CA HIS A 109 -14.86 -18.83 11.94
C HIS A 109 -14.56 -20.12 11.15
N ASP A 110 -14.95 -20.15 9.88
CA ASP A 110 -14.80 -21.28 8.97
C ASP A 110 -14.04 -20.90 7.69
N GLU A 111 -13.41 -21.89 7.05
CA GLU A 111 -12.62 -21.70 5.83
C GLU A 111 -13.47 -21.30 4.62
N GLU A 112 -14.74 -21.72 4.58
CA GLU A 112 -15.69 -21.40 3.51
C GLU A 112 -16.26 -19.97 3.64
N ALA A 113 -15.87 -19.24 4.70
CA ALA A 113 -16.32 -17.89 5.02
C ALA A 113 -17.85 -17.75 5.10
N THR A 114 -18.55 -18.78 5.59
CA THR A 114 -20.01 -18.78 5.77
C THR A 114 -20.44 -18.12 7.09
N ASP A 115 -19.59 -18.17 8.11
CA ASP A 115 -19.73 -17.49 9.39
C ASP A 115 -18.70 -16.36 9.49
N LEU A 116 -19.01 -15.27 8.80
CA LEU A 116 -18.18 -14.07 8.75
C LEU A 116 -18.16 -13.38 10.11
N ILE A 117 -16.99 -12.92 10.53
CA ILE A 117 -16.80 -12.04 11.69
C ILE A 117 -16.61 -10.60 11.20
N GLU A 118 -15.71 -10.41 10.23
CA GLU A 118 -15.40 -9.08 9.67
C GLU A 118 -15.05 -9.14 8.19
N ALA A 119 -15.42 -8.07 7.47
CA ALA A 119 -14.95 -7.81 6.13
C ALA A 119 -14.34 -6.41 6.04
N TRP A 120 -13.11 -6.35 5.56
CA TRP A 120 -12.39 -5.13 5.22
C TRP A 120 -12.35 -5.03 3.69
N VAL A 121 -13.09 -4.08 3.13
CA VAL A 121 -13.23 -3.88 1.69
C VAL A 121 -12.56 -2.58 1.31
N ILE A 122 -11.55 -2.66 0.45
CA ILE A 122 -10.86 -1.52 -0.13
C ILE A 122 -11.23 -1.47 -1.61
N SER A 123 -12.05 -0.51 -2.00
CA SER A 123 -12.38 -0.23 -3.40
C SER A 123 -11.39 0.77 -3.96
N VAL A 124 -10.97 0.54 -5.20
CA VAL A 124 -10.02 1.37 -5.94
C VAL A 124 -10.71 1.83 -7.22
N ASP A 125 -10.91 3.14 -7.32
CA ASP A 125 -11.46 3.77 -8.52
C ASP A 125 -10.32 4.47 -9.28
N TRP A 126 -10.14 4.09 -10.54
CA TRP A 126 -9.16 4.69 -11.45
C TRP A 126 -9.86 5.76 -12.29
N LEU A 127 -9.48 7.01 -12.13
CA LEU A 127 -10.09 8.13 -12.82
C LEU A 127 -9.09 8.78 -13.77
N SER A 128 -9.48 8.94 -15.03
CA SER A 128 -8.73 9.75 -16.00
C SER A 128 -9.34 11.13 -16.08
N THR A 129 -8.60 12.15 -15.65
CA THR A 129 -9.00 13.57 -15.70
C THR A 129 -8.21 14.31 -16.78
N GLU A 130 -8.60 15.55 -17.10
CA GLU A 130 -7.82 16.40 -18.01
C GLU A 130 -6.43 16.73 -17.44
N GLU A 131 -6.25 16.67 -16.12
CA GLU A 131 -5.02 17.00 -15.39
C GLU A 131 -4.11 15.78 -15.15
N GLY A 132 -4.63 14.55 -15.31
CA GLY A 132 -3.85 13.33 -15.18
C GLY A 132 -4.68 12.11 -14.75
N GLU A 133 -3.99 11.09 -14.24
CA GLU A 133 -4.64 9.94 -13.60
C GLU A 133 -4.76 10.18 -12.09
N GLU A 134 -5.96 9.96 -11.57
CA GLU A 134 -6.27 9.98 -10.14
C GLU A 134 -6.64 8.57 -9.66
N VAL A 135 -6.31 8.29 -8.40
CA VAL A 135 -6.63 7.04 -7.73
C VAL A 135 -7.44 7.38 -6.50
N HIS A 136 -8.70 6.95 -6.47
CA HIS A 136 -9.57 7.11 -5.32
C HIS A 136 -9.68 5.78 -4.56
N LEU A 137 -9.43 5.83 -3.25
CA LEU A 137 -9.47 4.65 -2.38
C LEU A 137 -10.61 4.82 -1.39
N THR A 138 -11.56 3.89 -1.42
CA THR A 138 -12.65 3.82 -0.45
C THR A 138 -12.44 2.61 0.44
N VAL A 139 -12.24 2.84 1.74
CA VAL A 139 -12.17 1.76 2.74
C VAL A 139 -13.51 1.66 3.46
N SER A 140 -14.07 0.46 3.48
CA SER A 140 -15.30 0.15 4.21
C SER A 140 -15.10 -1.10 5.06
N THR A 141 -15.69 -1.08 6.25
CA THR A 141 -15.59 -2.18 7.21
C THR A 141 -16.97 -2.60 7.66
N GLY A 142 -17.27 -3.88 7.57
CA GLY A 142 -18.50 -4.47 8.11
C GLY A 142 -18.17 -5.42 9.25
N LYS A 143 -18.88 -5.28 10.37
CA LYS A 143 -18.99 -6.32 11.40
C LYS A 143 -20.34 -6.99 11.23
N THR A 144 -20.34 -8.31 11.21
CA THR A 144 -21.55 -9.12 11.33
C THR A 144 -21.77 -9.38 12.82
N ASP A 145 -22.95 -9.03 13.32
CA ASP A 145 -23.31 -9.37 14.70
C ASP A 145 -23.29 -10.90 14.85
N PRO A 146 -22.71 -11.45 15.93
CA PRO A 146 -22.75 -12.88 16.17
C PRO A 146 -24.22 -13.33 16.26
N LYS A 147 -24.57 -14.36 15.48
CA LYS A 147 -25.90 -14.97 15.51
C LYS A 147 -26.17 -15.72 16.82
#